data_AF-A0A355GF14-F1
#
_entry.id   AF-A0A355GF14-F1
#
_cell.length_a   1.000
_cell.length_b   1.000
_cell.length_c   1.000
_cell.angle_alpha   90.00
_cell.angle_beta   90.00
_cell.angle_gamma   90.00
#
_symmetry.space_group_name_H-M   'P 1'
#
loop_
_entity.id
_entity.type
_entity.pdbx_description
1 polymer ?
#
loop_
_entity_poly.entity_id
_entity_poly.type
_entity_poly.pdbx_seq_one_letter_code
_entity_poly.pdbx_strand_id
1 'polypeptide(L)' 'AFTKRPGWSELTAVRQQRVHGIHTRFGSHIMSFAAAQQLAQWLYPEEFQDWNPKQRLQEFHQKFMPVEMSGTWMLSLDGD' A
#
# COMPACT_ATOMS: atom_id res chain seq x y z
N ALA A 1 7.99 -15.65 0.14
CA ALA A 1 7.12 -16.77 0.59
C ALA A 1 5.73 -16.74 -0.05
N PHE A 2 5.02 -15.61 -0.09
CA PHE A 2 3.67 -15.51 -0.67
C PHE A 2 3.60 -15.82 -2.17
N THR A 3 4.50 -15.27 -2.98
CA THR A 3 4.58 -15.50 -4.43
C THR A 3 5.00 -16.92 -4.82
N LYS A 4 5.54 -17.70 -3.87
CA LYS A 4 6.02 -19.08 -4.07
C LYS A 4 4.97 -20.15 -3.71
N ARG A 5 3.74 -19.74 -3.37
CA ARG A 5 2.65 -20.69 -3.09
C ARG A 5 2.29 -21.47 -4.35
N PRO A 6 1.90 -22.75 -4.27
CA PRO A 6 1.47 -23.51 -5.43
C PRO A 6 0.40 -22.76 -6.23
N GLY A 7 0.63 -22.62 -7.54
CA GLY A 7 -0.24 -21.89 -8.47
C GLY A 7 -0.09 -20.38 -8.50
N TRP A 8 0.58 -19.76 -7.52
CA TRP A 8 0.75 -18.30 -7.51
C TRP A 8 1.76 -17.80 -8.53
N SER A 9 2.79 -18.60 -8.84
CA SER A 9 3.77 -18.28 -9.89
C SER A 9 3.12 -18.03 -11.26
N GLU A 10 1.96 -18.65 -11.51
CA GLU A 10 1.24 -18.54 -12.78
C GLU A 10 0.37 -17.29 -12.88
N LEU A 11 0.13 -16.60 -11.77
CA LEU A 11 -0.66 -15.37 -11.76
C LEU A 11 0.08 -14.26 -12.51
N THR A 12 -0.61 -13.60 -13.44
CA THR A 12 -0.06 -12.46 -14.17
C THR A 12 0.45 -11.36 -13.24
N ALA A 13 -0.23 -11.09 -12.12
CA ALA A 13 0.22 -10.13 -11.12
C ALA A 13 1.58 -10.50 -10.50
N VAL A 14 1.85 -11.79 -10.26
CA VAL A 14 3.13 -12.26 -9.73
C VAL A 14 4.23 -12.15 -10.79
N ARG A 15 3.94 -12.57 -12.03
CA ARG A 15 4.89 -12.48 -13.15
C ARG A 15 5.25 -11.04 -13.51
N GLN A 16 4.33 -10.10 -13.32
CA GLN A 16 4.52 -8.67 -13.58
C GLN A 16 4.98 -7.87 -12.35
N GLN A 17 5.36 -8.53 -11.24
CA GLN A 17 5.79 -7.86 -10.00
C GLN A 17 4.75 -6.85 -9.44
N ARG A 18 3.46 -7.10 -9.66
CA ARG A 18 2.33 -6.30 -9.15
C ARG A 18 1.67 -6.97 -7.96
N VAL A 19 2.47 -7.28 -6.93
CA VAL A 19 1.99 -7.90 -5.69
C VAL A 19 2.18 -6.93 -4.55
N HIS A 20 1.09 -6.58 -3.88
CA HIS A 20 1.08 -5.54 -2.86
C HIS A 20 0.51 -6.06 -1.53
N GLY A 21 0.91 -5.44 -0.44
CA GLY A 21 0.38 -5.67 0.90
C GLY A 21 -0.18 -4.38 1.48
N ILE A 22 -1.34 -4.46 2.11
CA ILE A 22 -2.00 -3.33 2.75
C ILE A 22 -2.61 -3.76 4.09
N HIS A 23 -2.50 -2.91 5.11
CA HIS A 23 -2.97 -3.23 6.45
C HIS A 23 -4.49 -3.46 6.49
N THR A 24 -4.94 -4.56 7.12
CA THR A 24 -6.32 -5.05 7.01
C THR A 24 -7.39 -4.13 7.60
N ARG A 25 -7.07 -3.32 8.62
CA ARG A 25 -8.05 -2.41 9.26
C ARG A 25 -8.39 -1.15 8.44
N PHE A 26 -7.85 -1.00 7.24
CA PHE A 26 -8.12 0.19 6.42
C PHE A 26 -9.55 0.30 5.88
N GLY A 27 -10.42 -0.71 6.03
CA GLY A 27 -11.84 -0.57 5.70
C GLY A 27 -12.68 0.17 6.75
N SER A 28 -12.15 0.40 7.95
CA SER A 28 -12.95 0.85 9.10
C SER A 28 -12.15 1.76 10.05
N HIS A 29 -11.24 2.58 9.52
CA HIS A 29 -10.36 3.42 10.31
C HIS A 29 -10.33 4.85 9.78
N ILE A 30 -10.08 5.85 10.64
CA ILE A 30 -9.92 7.25 10.20
C ILE A 30 -8.79 7.46 9.17
N MET A 31 -7.89 6.48 9.03
CA MET A 31 -6.75 6.49 8.12
C MET A 31 -7.05 5.80 6.78
N SER A 32 -8.31 5.40 6.53
CA SER A 32 -8.74 4.75 5.28
C SER A 32 -8.39 5.56 4.02
N PHE A 33 -8.27 6.89 4.12
CA PHE A 33 -7.89 7.74 2.99
C PHE A 33 -6.52 7.36 2.40
N ALA A 34 -5.55 7.01 3.24
CA ALA A 34 -4.20 6.67 2.78
C ALA A 34 -4.20 5.34 2.00
N ALA A 35 -5.06 4.40 2.40
CA ALA A 35 -5.27 3.15 1.68
C ALA A 35 -5.95 3.37 0.32
N ALA A 36 -6.98 4.21 0.27
CA ALA A 36 -7.62 4.57 -0.98
C ALA A 36 -6.62 5.22 -1.96
N GLN A 37 -5.77 6.12 -1.46
CA GLN A 37 -4.70 6.74 -2.25
C GLN A 37 -3.68 5.72 -2.76
N GLN A 38 -3.28 4.77 -1.91
CA GLN A 38 -2.34 3.74 -2.30
C GLN A 38 -2.91 2.77 -3.35
N LEU A 39 -4.18 2.38 -3.20
CA LEU A 39 -4.87 1.56 -4.21
C LEU A 39 -4.96 2.30 -5.55
N ALA A 40 -5.27 3.61 -5.53
CA ALA A 40 -5.30 4.42 -6.74
C ALA A 40 -3.96 4.39 -7.47
N GLN A 41 -2.84 4.56 -6.75
CA GLN A 41 -1.50 4.45 -7.33
C GLN A 41 -1.17 3.07 -7.91
N TRP A 42 -1.53 1.99 -7.22
CA TRP A 42 -1.24 0.64 -7.73
C TRP A 42 -2.07 0.29 -8.97
N LEU A 43 -3.27 0.85 -9.09
CA LEU A 43 -4.18 0.61 -10.22
C LEU A 43 -3.86 1.53 -11.41
N TYR A 44 -3.48 2.78 -11.15
CA TYR A 44 -3.29 3.84 -12.13
C TYR A 44 -2.00 4.63 -11.82
N PRO A 45 -0.81 4.00 -12.01
CA PRO A 45 0.46 4.57 -11.55
C PRO A 45 0.86 5.84 -12.28
N GLU A 46 0.49 6.00 -13.56
CA GLU A 46 0.83 7.18 -14.36
C GLU A 46 0.01 8.40 -13.91
N GLU A 47 -1.27 8.20 -13.66
CA GLU A 47 -2.22 9.23 -13.26
C GLU A 47 -1.99 9.74 -11.83
N PHE A 48 -1.44 8.88 -10.96
CA PHE A 48 -1.22 9.20 -9.55
C PHE A 48 0.26 9.15 -9.14
N GLN A 49 1.18 9.32 -10.08
CA GLN A 49 2.63 9.33 -9.82
C GLN A 49 3.05 10.38 -8.76
N ASP A 50 2.34 11.51 -8.70
CA ASP A 50 2.66 12.62 -7.79
C ASP A 50 2.10 12.40 -6.37
N TRP A 51 1.36 11.32 -6.12
CA TRP A 51 0.85 11.04 -4.79
C TRP A 51 1.93 10.42 -3.89
N ASN A 52 1.86 10.69 -2.60
CA ASN A 52 2.68 10.02 -1.60
C ASN A 52 1.81 9.65 -0.40
N PRO A 53 1.10 8.50 -0.45
CA PRO A 53 0.17 8.10 0.60
C PRO A 53 0.85 7.95 1.97
N LYS A 54 2.11 7.47 1.98
CA LYS A 54 2.92 7.35 3.20
C LYS A 54 3.20 8.71 3.84
N GLN A 55 3.62 9.70 3.05
CA GLN A 55 3.85 11.05 3.54
C GLN A 55 2.55 11.68 4.06
N ARG A 56 1.43 11.52 3.34
CA ARG A 56 0.14 12.04 3.79
C ARG A 56 -0.32 11.41 5.10
N LEU A 57 -0.07 10.11 5.29
CA LEU A 57 -0.35 9.43 6.56
C LEU A 57 0.54 9.97 7.69
N GLN A 58 1.82 10.21 7.41
CA GLN A 58 2.74 10.83 8.37
C GLN A 58 2.31 12.24 8.76
N GLU A 59 1.90 13.07 7.79
CA GLU A 59 1.35 14.41 8.03
C GLU A 59 0.06 14.37 8.85
N PHE A 60 -0.82 13.39 8.57
CA PHE A 60 -2.04 13.18 9.35
C PHE A 60 -1.72 12.87 10.81
N HIS A 61 -0.75 11.97 11.06
CA HIS A 61 -0.28 11.68 12.40
C HIS A 61 0.26 12.94 13.11
N GLN A 62 1.12 13.71 12.44
CA GLN A 62 1.71 14.93 12.99
C GLN A 62 0.66 15.99 13.35
N LYS A 63 -0.40 16.12 12.55
CA LYS A 63 -1.43 17.15 12.75
C LYS A 63 -2.51 16.75 13.74
N PHE A 64 -2.89 15.47 13.78
CA PHE A 64 -4.14 15.05 14.41
C PHE A 64 -3.99 13.93 15.45
N MET A 65 -2.84 13.26 15.51
CA MET A 65 -2.65 12.13 16.43
C MET A 65 -1.66 12.49 17.54
N PRO A 66 -1.84 11.95 18.76
CA PRO A 66 -0.90 12.15 19.86
C PRO A 66 0.37 11.27 19.74
N VAL A 67 0.49 10.49 18.66
CA VAL A 67 1.59 9.55 18.42
C VAL A 67 2.11 9.68 17.00
N GLU A 68 3.44 9.58 16.85
CA GLU A 68 4.08 9.57 15.55
C GLU A 68 3.72 8.31 14.75
N MET A 69 3.72 8.45 13.42
CA MET A 69 3.51 7.31 12.54
C MET A 69 4.70 6.36 12.62
N SER A 70 4.45 5.09 12.92
CA SER A 70 5.46 4.04 12.92
C SER A 70 4.96 2.79 12.20
N GLY A 71 5.89 1.88 11.85
CA GLY A 71 5.60 0.61 11.19
C GLY A 71 5.33 0.70 9.68
N THR A 72 4.93 -0.44 9.11
CA THR A 72 4.62 -0.59 7.68
C THR A 72 3.13 -0.75 7.49
N TRP A 73 2.51 0.20 6.79
CA TRP A 73 1.07 0.22 6.54
C TRP A 73 0.69 -0.31 5.15
N MET A 74 1.61 -0.17 4.22
CA MET A 74 1.47 -0.52 2.80
C MET A 74 2.85 -0.89 2.25
N LEU A 75 2.89 -1.82 1.31
CA LEU A 75 4.11 -2.27 0.65
C LEU A 75 3.82 -2.80 -0.75
N SER A 76 4.78 -2.64 -1.65
CA SER A 76 4.86 -3.39 -2.91
C SER A 76 5.97 -4.42 -2.75
N LEU A 77 5.76 -5.63 -3.24
CA LEU A 77 6.84 -6.60 -3.38
C LEU A 77 7.57 -6.27 -4.66
N ASP A 78 8.76 -5.68 -4.52
CA ASP A 78 9.70 -5.62 -5.63
C ASP A 78 10.12 -7.05 -5.97
N GLY A 79 10.37 -7.34 -7.25
CA GLY A 79 10.92 -8.64 -7.59
C GLY A 79 12.41 -8.68 -7.27
N ASP A 80 12.81 -9.73 -6.57
CA ASP A 80 14.21 -10.12 -6.43
C ASP A 80 14.90 -10.26 -7.80
#